data_AF-A0ABC9D8P7-F1
#
_entry.id   AF-A0ABC9D8P7-F1
#
_cell.length_a   1.000
_cell.length_b   1.000
_cell.length_c   1.000
_cell.angle_alpha   90.00
_cell.angle_beta   90.00
_cell.angle_gamma   90.00
#
_symmetry.space_group_name_H-M   'P 1'
#
loop_
_entity.id
_entity.type
_entity.pdbx_description
1 polymer ?
#
loop_
_entity_poly.entity_id
_entity_poly.type
_entity_poly.pdbx_seq_one_letter_code
_entity_poly.pdbx_strand_id
1 'polypeptide(L)'
;MWRRRLGAILLRSPPSSSSPAASSCQRSRHHLLPTEEPLALNRLARLFTSQAGSDGDGGHSQKPFIAFVLGGPGSGKGTQCTKIASDFGFAHLSAGDLLRHEIASGSEKGELILDIIKQGRIVPSEITVELIRKAMEMSNANKVLIDGFPRCEENRVAFERIVGTEPDIVIFFDCPEDEMVKRLLGRNQGRVDDNI
;
A
#
# COMPACT_ATOMS: atom_id res chain seq x y z
N MET A 1 14.61 9.63 5.19
CA MET A 1 14.62 11.01 4.62
C MET A 1 13.25 11.43 4.03
N TRP A 2 12.17 10.68 4.31
CA TRP A 2 10.95 10.65 3.47
C TRP A 2 9.73 11.40 4.02
N ARG A 3 9.76 11.78 5.31
CA ARG A 3 8.58 12.35 6.02
C ARG A 3 8.30 13.83 5.72
N ARG A 4 9.14 14.53 4.94
CA ARG A 4 9.14 16.00 4.87
C ARG A 4 8.65 16.61 3.54
N ARG A 5 8.40 15.81 2.50
CA ARG A 5 8.00 16.35 1.18
C ARG A 5 6.65 15.84 0.66
N LEU A 6 6.29 14.60 0.99
CA LEU A 6 4.98 14.02 0.71
C LEU A 6 4.21 13.86 2.02
N GLY A 7 2.91 14.15 2.04
CA GLY A 7 2.09 13.93 3.23
C GLY A 7 2.12 12.45 3.60
N ALA A 8 2.84 12.08 4.66
CA ALA A 8 2.82 10.71 5.17
C ALA A 8 1.72 10.59 6.22
N ILE A 9 0.74 9.72 5.98
CA ILE A 9 -0.30 9.42 6.97
C ILE A 9 0.00 8.07 7.60
N LEU A 10 0.13 8.08 8.92
CA LEU A 10 0.39 6.90 9.74
C LEU A 10 -0.95 6.31 10.17
N LEU A 11 -1.25 5.09 9.74
CA LEU A 11 -2.41 4.35 10.20
C LEU A 11 -1.93 3.23 11.12
N ARG A 12 -2.43 3.19 12.36
CA ARG A 12 -2.18 2.09 13.28
C ARG A 12 -3.16 0.97 13.01
N SER A 13 -2.66 -0.24 12.87
CA SER A 13 -3.54 -1.40 12.75
C SER A 13 -4.20 -1.73 14.10
N PRO A 14 -5.51 -2.03 14.13
CA PRO A 14 -6.15 -2.48 15.37
C PRO A 14 -5.55 -3.83 15.82
N PRO A 15 -5.52 -4.09 17.15
CA PRO A 15 -5.08 -5.38 17.68
C PRO A 15 -5.99 -6.50 17.18
N SER A 16 -5.42 -7.68 16.96
CA SER A 16 -6.17 -8.86 16.54
C SER A 16 -7.22 -9.24 17.60
N SER A 17 -8.48 -9.41 17.19
CA SER A 17 -9.59 -9.77 18.09
C SER A 17 -9.52 -11.25 18.49
N SER A 18 -8.56 -11.59 19.34
CA SER A 18 -8.52 -12.85 20.06
C SER A 18 -7.67 -12.71 21.34
N SER A 19 -8.26 -12.12 22.37
CA SER A 19 -7.87 -12.39 23.75
C SER A 19 -9.06 -12.23 24.70
N PRO A 20 -9.29 -13.18 25.62
CA PRO A 20 -10.33 -13.08 26.63
C PRO A 20 -9.93 -12.04 27.69
N ALA A 21 -10.93 -11.41 28.29
CA ALA A 21 -10.78 -10.39 29.31
C ALA A 21 -9.89 -10.89 30.47
N ALA A 22 -8.81 -10.14 30.76
CA ALA A 22 -8.04 -10.30 31.98
C ALA A 22 -8.45 -9.22 32.99
N SER A 23 -8.82 -9.69 34.17
CA SER A 23 -9.20 -8.94 35.36
C SER A 23 -8.02 -8.18 35.99
N SER A 24 -8.36 -7.01 36.55
CA SER A 24 -7.71 -6.28 37.65
C SER A 24 -6.19 -6.46 37.90
N CYS A 25 -5.40 -5.43 37.58
CA CYS A 25 -4.31 -4.98 38.46
C CYS A 25 -3.91 -3.51 38.19
N GLN A 26 -3.43 -2.85 39.24
CA GLN A 26 -3.46 -1.40 39.46
C GLN A 26 -2.52 -0.54 38.59
N ARG A 27 -3.08 0.58 38.12
CA ARG A 27 -2.57 1.95 38.03
C ARG A 27 -1.05 2.18 38.24
N SER A 28 -0.34 2.46 37.14
CA SER A 28 0.81 3.38 37.12
C SER A 28 0.57 4.42 36.02
N ARG A 29 0.53 5.69 36.43
CA ARG A 29 0.22 6.85 35.59
C ARG A 29 1.35 7.12 34.60
N HIS A 30 1.26 6.57 33.40
CA HIS A 30 1.84 7.22 32.23
C HIS A 30 0.72 8.01 31.54
N HIS A 31 0.98 9.29 31.33
CA HIS A 31 0.10 10.24 30.67
C HIS A 31 -0.13 9.76 29.22
N LEU A 32 -1.21 9.00 28.99
CA LEU A 32 -1.68 8.63 27.66
C LEU A 32 -2.16 9.90 26.97
N LEU A 33 -1.40 10.35 25.97
CA LEU A 33 -1.85 11.39 25.05
C LEU A 33 -3.11 10.89 24.30
N PRO A 34 -4.07 11.78 23.98
CA PRO A 34 -5.31 11.38 23.34
C PRO A 34 -5.06 10.82 21.94
N THR A 35 -5.92 9.88 21.55
CA THR A 35 -6.01 9.25 20.23
C THR A 35 -6.08 10.28 19.10
N GLU A 36 -4.99 10.43 18.34
CA GLU A 36 -4.87 11.23 17.09
C GLU A 36 -5.71 10.68 15.90
N GLU A 37 -6.39 9.54 16.09
CA GLU A 37 -7.17 8.81 15.08
C GLU A 37 -8.23 9.64 14.30
N PRO A 38 -9.06 10.50 14.93
CA PRO A 38 -10.11 11.21 14.20
C PRO A 38 -9.58 12.25 13.21
N LEU A 39 -8.41 12.85 13.49
CA LEU A 39 -7.79 13.88 12.66
C LEU A 39 -7.15 13.29 11.41
N ALA A 40 -6.49 12.13 11.53
CA ALA A 40 -5.91 11.42 10.40
C ALA A 40 -7.00 10.91 9.43
N LEU A 41 -8.07 10.30 9.95
CA LEU A 41 -9.19 9.84 9.12
C LEU A 41 -9.95 11.00 8.46
N ASN A 42 -10.21 12.10 9.18
CA ASN A 42 -10.86 13.27 8.58
C ASN A 42 -9.96 13.94 7.52
N ARG A 43 -8.64 13.89 7.69
CA ARG A 43 -7.67 14.39 6.70
C ARG A 43 -7.60 13.49 5.48
N LEU A 44 -7.58 12.16 5.65
CA LEU A 44 -7.67 11.18 4.55
C LEU A 44 -8.99 11.31 3.81
N ALA A 45 -10.11 11.38 4.52
CA ALA A 45 -11.41 11.59 3.92
C ALA A 45 -11.42 12.87 3.10
N ARG A 46 -10.92 14.01 3.63
CA ARG A 46 -10.80 15.27 2.86
C ARG A 46 -9.89 15.14 1.64
N LEU A 47 -8.73 14.50 1.75
CA LEU A 47 -7.80 14.30 0.62
C LEU A 47 -8.40 13.38 -0.45
N PHE A 48 -9.18 12.38 -0.05
CA PHE A 48 -9.80 11.43 -0.97
C PHE A 48 -11.14 11.90 -1.51
N THR A 49 -11.79 12.88 -0.87
CA THR A 49 -13.10 13.42 -1.29
C THR A 49 -13.01 14.81 -1.92
N SER A 50 -11.89 15.52 -1.81
CA SER A 50 -11.72 16.79 -2.52
C SER A 50 -11.76 16.53 -4.01
N GLN A 51 -12.89 16.87 -4.63
CA GLN A 51 -13.03 16.87 -6.07
C GLN A 51 -12.01 17.84 -6.65
N ALA A 52 -11.23 17.36 -7.63
CA ALA A 52 -10.63 18.26 -8.60
C ALA A 52 -11.79 19.04 -9.25
N GLY A 53 -11.71 20.36 -9.22
CA GLY A 53 -12.80 21.27 -9.56
C GLY A 53 -13.40 21.00 -10.94
N SER A 54 -14.74 21.12 -10.98
CA SER A 54 -15.50 21.41 -12.18
C SER A 54 -15.15 22.82 -12.64
N ASP A 55 -14.38 22.95 -13.71
CA ASP A 55 -14.47 24.08 -14.65
C ASP A 55 -14.27 23.51 -16.06
N GLY A 56 -15.26 23.70 -16.92
CA GLY A 56 -15.26 23.17 -18.27
C GLY A 56 -14.29 23.91 -19.19
N ASP A 57 -13.47 23.16 -19.92
CA ASP A 57 -13.08 23.37 -21.33
C ASP A 57 -12.14 22.22 -21.78
N GLY A 58 -12.28 21.77 -23.03
CA GLY A 58 -11.33 20.97 -23.83
C GLY A 58 -10.55 19.79 -23.21
N GLY A 59 -10.95 18.55 -23.52
CA GLY A 59 -10.07 17.46 -23.98
C GLY A 59 -8.82 17.00 -23.19
N HIS A 60 -8.58 17.47 -21.96
CA HIS A 60 -7.43 17.05 -21.17
C HIS A 60 -7.79 15.83 -20.31
N SER A 61 -7.18 14.67 -20.61
CA SER A 61 -7.19 13.51 -19.73
C SER A 61 -6.58 13.92 -18.38
N GLN A 62 -7.44 14.13 -17.38
CA GLN A 62 -7.01 14.53 -16.06
C GLN A 62 -6.14 13.42 -15.46
N LYS A 63 -4.94 13.79 -15.03
CA LYS A 63 -3.99 12.87 -14.40
C LYS A 63 -4.63 12.23 -13.15
N PRO A 64 -4.52 10.90 -12.96
CA PRO A 64 -5.13 10.24 -11.83
C PRO A 64 -4.47 10.65 -10.52
N PHE A 65 -5.26 10.69 -9.43
CA PHE A 65 -4.75 10.80 -8.07
C PHE A 65 -4.12 9.48 -7.64
N ILE A 66 -2.86 9.48 -7.21
CA ILE A 66 -2.08 8.28 -6.92
C ILE A 66 -1.69 8.23 -5.45
N ALA A 67 -2.07 7.15 -4.78
CA ALA A 67 -1.69 6.87 -3.41
C ALA A 67 -0.82 5.61 -3.34
N PHE A 68 0.36 5.71 -2.73
CA PHE A 68 1.18 4.55 -2.39
C PHE A 68 0.83 4.03 -1.00
N VAL A 69 0.84 2.70 -0.84
CA VAL A 69 0.62 2.06 0.46
C VAL A 69 1.80 1.18 0.82
N LEU A 70 2.37 1.48 1.99
CA LEU A 70 3.52 0.81 2.56
C LEU A 70 3.17 0.19 3.92
N GLY A 71 3.87 -0.89 4.27
CA GLY A 71 3.73 -1.58 5.55
C GLY A 71 4.37 -2.97 5.47
N GLY A 72 4.85 -3.48 6.60
CA GLY A 72 5.47 -4.79 6.67
C GLY A 72 4.50 -5.94 6.35
N PRO A 73 5.00 -7.14 6.01
CA PRO A 73 4.16 -8.33 5.89
C PRO A 73 3.42 -8.58 7.22
N GLY A 74 2.13 -8.94 7.17
CA GLY A 74 1.30 -9.09 8.37
C GLY A 74 0.72 -7.78 8.95
N SER A 75 1.14 -6.60 8.48
CA SER A 75 0.62 -5.30 8.95
C SER A 75 -0.90 -5.11 8.77
N GLY A 76 -1.51 -5.83 7.82
CA GLY A 76 -2.94 -5.71 7.50
C GLY A 76 -3.25 -4.77 6.33
N LYS A 77 -2.22 -4.22 5.68
CA LYS A 77 -2.35 -3.31 4.53
C LYS A 77 -3.32 -3.80 3.46
N GLY A 78 -3.26 -5.06 3.03
CA GLY A 78 -4.13 -5.59 1.96
C GLY A 78 -5.62 -5.50 2.32
N THR A 79 -5.99 -5.87 3.54
CA THR A 79 -7.37 -5.74 4.04
C THR A 79 -7.83 -4.29 4.08
N GLN A 80 -6.94 -3.38 4.49
CA GLN A 80 -7.27 -1.96 4.57
C GLN A 80 -7.32 -1.30 3.19
N CYS A 81 -6.46 -1.70 2.25
CA CYS A 81 -6.51 -1.25 0.86
C CYS A 81 -7.84 -1.63 0.19
N THR A 82 -8.35 -2.85 0.41
CA THR A 82 -9.67 -3.24 -0.10
C THR A 82 -10.78 -2.32 0.41
N LYS A 83 -10.75 -1.95 1.70
CA LYS A 83 -11.73 -1.02 2.28
C LYS A 83 -11.57 0.40 1.72
N ILE A 84 -10.36 0.94 1.70
CA ILE A 84 -10.07 2.27 1.13
C ILE A 84 -10.54 2.35 -0.33
N ALA A 85 -10.27 1.30 -1.11
CA ALA A 85 -10.71 1.22 -2.49
C ALA A 85 -12.22 1.26 -2.64
N SER A 86 -12.93 0.43 -1.86
CA SER A 86 -14.39 0.40 -1.84
C SER A 86 -15.01 1.72 -1.37
N ASP A 87 -14.52 2.27 -0.26
CA ASP A 87 -15.13 3.42 0.42
C ASP A 87 -14.87 4.75 -0.30
N PHE A 88 -13.73 4.89 -0.99
CA PHE A 88 -13.31 6.14 -1.61
C PHE A 88 -13.19 6.09 -3.15
N GLY A 89 -13.51 4.94 -3.75
CA GLY A 89 -13.53 4.75 -5.20
C GLY A 89 -12.14 4.72 -5.84
N PHE A 90 -11.17 4.06 -5.20
CA PHE A 90 -9.85 3.83 -5.80
C PHE A 90 -9.82 2.52 -6.59
N ALA A 91 -9.12 2.51 -7.72
CA ALA A 91 -8.62 1.27 -8.30
C ALA A 91 -7.46 0.75 -7.43
N HIS A 92 -7.62 -0.43 -6.84
CA HIS A 92 -6.59 -1.06 -6.02
C HIS A 92 -5.65 -1.92 -6.88
N LEU A 93 -4.38 -1.52 -6.93
CA LEU A 93 -3.32 -2.22 -7.66
C LEU A 93 -2.30 -2.77 -6.67
N SER A 94 -2.28 -4.08 -6.48
CA SER A 94 -1.28 -4.76 -5.63
C SER A 94 -0.09 -5.18 -6.47
N ALA A 95 1.09 -4.62 -6.19
CA ALA A 95 2.32 -4.96 -6.94
C ALA A 95 2.66 -6.45 -6.83
N GLY A 96 2.40 -7.06 -5.67
CA GLY A 96 2.57 -8.49 -5.48
C GLY A 96 1.60 -9.32 -6.32
N ASP A 97 0.34 -8.91 -6.45
CA ASP A 97 -0.63 -9.63 -7.29
C ASP A 97 -0.31 -9.50 -8.77
N LEU A 98 0.14 -8.32 -9.22
CA LEU A 98 0.60 -8.12 -10.59
C LEU A 98 1.78 -9.03 -10.95
N LEU A 99 2.78 -9.14 -10.04
CA LEU A 99 3.90 -10.05 -10.23
C LEU A 99 3.44 -11.51 -10.24
N ARG A 100 2.56 -11.92 -9.33
CA ARG A 100 2.01 -13.29 -9.30
C ARG A 100 1.20 -13.64 -10.54
N HIS A 101 0.40 -12.72 -11.05
CA HIS A 101 -0.33 -12.92 -12.31
C HIS A 101 0.61 -13.06 -13.49
N GLU A 102 1.68 -12.25 -13.57
CA GLU A 102 2.68 -12.38 -14.64
C GLU A 102 3.39 -13.73 -14.56
N ILE A 103 3.76 -14.20 -13.37
CA ILE A 103 4.32 -15.56 -13.17
C ILE A 103 3.33 -16.64 -13.62
N ALA A 104 2.06 -16.53 -13.19
CA ALA A 104 1.03 -17.51 -13.50
C ALA A 104 0.67 -17.57 -15.00
N SER A 105 1.00 -16.52 -15.77
CA SER A 105 0.79 -16.51 -17.22
C SER A 105 1.68 -17.49 -17.98
N GLY A 106 2.79 -17.96 -17.37
CA GLY A 106 3.76 -18.81 -18.04
C GLY A 106 4.56 -18.10 -19.14
N SER A 107 4.56 -16.76 -19.15
CA SER A 107 5.38 -15.99 -20.08
C SER A 107 6.87 -16.12 -19.75
N GLU A 108 7.75 -15.89 -20.74
CA GLU A 108 9.21 -15.83 -20.52
C GLU A 108 9.57 -14.80 -19.43
N LYS A 109 8.85 -13.68 -19.39
CA LYS A 109 8.99 -12.67 -18.33
C LYS A 109 8.54 -13.22 -16.97
N GLY A 110 7.44 -13.97 -16.93
CA GLY A 110 6.94 -14.63 -15.73
C GLY A 110 7.93 -15.65 -15.15
N GLU A 111 8.57 -16.45 -15.99
CA GLU A 111 9.63 -17.39 -15.59
C GLU A 111 10.84 -16.66 -15.00
N LEU A 112 11.31 -15.59 -15.66
CA LEU A 112 12.39 -14.75 -15.15
C LEU A 112 12.06 -14.15 -13.78
N ILE A 113 10.84 -13.62 -13.60
CA ILE A 113 10.39 -13.06 -12.32
C ILE A 113 10.39 -14.14 -11.24
N LEU A 114 9.87 -15.33 -11.55
CA LEU A 114 9.81 -16.45 -10.61
C LEU A 114 11.20 -16.84 -10.11
N ASP A 115 12.18 -16.94 -11.01
CA ASP A 115 13.55 -17.31 -10.66
C ASP A 115 14.22 -16.26 -9.77
N ILE A 116 13.99 -14.97 -10.02
CA ILE A 116 14.50 -13.89 -9.18
C ILE A 116 13.91 -13.97 -7.76
N ILE A 117 12.59 -14.16 -7.65
CA ILE A 117 11.89 -14.23 -6.36
C ILE A 117 12.33 -15.48 -5.57
N LYS A 118 12.44 -16.65 -6.22
CA LYS A 118 12.92 -17.89 -5.58
C LYS A 118 14.32 -17.76 -4.98
N GLN A 119 15.16 -16.90 -5.55
CA GLN A 119 16.50 -16.62 -5.04
C GLN A 119 16.52 -15.54 -3.96
N GLY A 120 15.35 -15.08 -3.50
CA GLY A 120 15.22 -14.02 -2.49
C GLY A 120 15.66 -12.64 -2.98
N ARG A 121 15.82 -12.46 -4.30
CA ARG A 121 16.27 -11.20 -4.91
C ARG A 121 15.07 -10.30 -5.22
N ILE A 122 15.28 -8.99 -5.21
CA ILE A 122 14.26 -8.02 -5.59
C ILE A 122 14.12 -7.99 -7.12
N VAL A 123 12.89 -8.08 -7.61
CA VAL A 123 12.56 -7.93 -9.04
C VAL A 123 12.99 -6.53 -9.52
N PRO A 124 13.69 -6.40 -10.67
CA PRO A 124 14.08 -5.11 -11.22
C PRO A 124 12.94 -4.11 -11.28
N SER A 125 13.20 -2.87 -10.85
CA SER A 125 12.22 -1.80 -10.74
C SER A 125 11.42 -1.58 -12.02
N GLU A 126 12.08 -1.60 -13.17
CA GLU A 126 11.48 -1.38 -14.48
C GLU A 126 10.40 -2.41 -14.80
N ILE A 127 10.57 -3.68 -14.38
CA ILE A 127 9.58 -4.73 -14.61
C ILE A 127 8.32 -4.45 -13.79
N THR A 128 8.50 -4.17 -12.48
CA THR A 128 7.37 -3.90 -11.58
C THR A 128 6.63 -2.63 -11.97
N VAL A 129 7.35 -1.56 -12.30
CA VAL A 129 6.74 -0.29 -12.71
C VAL A 129 5.97 -0.43 -14.01
N GLU A 130 6.47 -1.20 -14.97
CA GLU A 130 5.76 -1.42 -16.24
C GLU A 130 4.46 -2.21 -16.04
N LEU A 131 4.44 -3.19 -15.14
CA LEU A 131 3.21 -3.90 -14.76
C LEU A 131 2.19 -2.95 -14.10
N ILE A 132 2.66 -2.07 -13.21
CA ILE A 132 1.82 -1.06 -12.56
C ILE A 132 1.27 -0.07 -13.60
N ARG A 133 2.10 0.47 -14.51
CA ARG A 133 1.69 1.40 -15.57
C ARG A 133 0.58 0.80 -16.42
N LYS A 134 0.75 -0.43 -16.90
CA LYS A 134 -0.28 -1.14 -17.66
C LYS A 134 -1.57 -1.32 -16.86
N ALA A 135 -1.46 -1.69 -15.59
CA ALA A 135 -2.64 -1.84 -14.73
C ALA A 135 -3.37 -0.51 -14.48
N MET A 136 -2.64 0.61 -14.35
CA MET A 136 -3.22 1.95 -14.27
C MET A 136 -3.99 2.30 -15.55
N GLU A 137 -3.39 2.09 -16.72
CA GLU A 137 -4.01 2.35 -18.02
C GLU A 137 -5.27 1.50 -18.25
N MET A 138 -5.21 0.21 -17.94
CA MET A 138 -6.36 -0.70 -18.04
C MET A 138 -7.50 -0.30 -17.09
N SER A 139 -7.16 0.19 -15.89
CA SER A 139 -8.19 0.61 -14.92
C SER A 139 -8.95 1.86 -15.37
N ASN A 140 -8.30 2.73 -16.17
CA ASN A 140 -8.79 4.05 -16.56
C ASN A 140 -9.40 4.85 -15.39
N ALA A 141 -8.86 4.64 -14.19
CA ALA A 141 -9.42 5.16 -12.95
C ALA A 141 -8.81 6.53 -12.61
N ASN A 142 -9.64 7.47 -12.16
CA ASN A 142 -9.20 8.78 -11.71
C ASN A 142 -8.49 8.75 -10.34
N LYS A 143 -8.56 7.63 -9.63
CA LYS A 143 -7.89 7.40 -8.34
C LYS A 143 -7.27 6.00 -8.31
N VAL A 144 -5.99 5.91 -7.99
CA VAL A 144 -5.22 4.66 -7.98
C VAL A 144 -4.54 4.47 -6.63
N LEU A 145 -4.73 3.31 -6.02
CA LEU A 145 -4.13 2.91 -4.75
C LEU A 145 -3.15 1.76 -5.01
N ILE A 146 -1.85 2.01 -4.88
CA ILE A 146 -0.80 1.04 -5.20
C ILE A 146 -0.26 0.43 -3.91
N ASP A 147 -0.57 -0.85 -3.66
CA ASP A 147 -0.16 -1.60 -2.47
C ASP A 147 1.17 -2.34 -2.70
N GLY A 148 2.08 -2.24 -1.72
CA GLY A 148 3.34 -2.98 -1.69
C GLY A 148 4.42 -2.38 -2.58
N PHE A 149 4.28 -1.09 -2.92
CA PHE A 149 5.16 -0.31 -3.77
C PHE A 149 5.27 1.14 -3.26
N PRO A 150 6.42 1.80 -3.40
CA PRO A 150 7.73 1.27 -3.81
C PRO A 150 8.39 0.45 -2.69
N ARG A 151 9.20 -0.58 -3.04
CA ARG A 151 9.96 -1.37 -2.06
C ARG A 151 11.36 -0.81 -1.78
N CYS A 152 11.88 0.01 -2.69
CA CYS A 152 13.16 0.70 -2.56
C CYS A 152 13.11 2.05 -3.28
N GLU A 153 14.18 2.84 -3.15
CA GLU A 153 14.22 4.17 -3.78
C GLU A 153 14.28 4.08 -5.31
N GLU A 154 14.96 3.06 -5.82
CA GLU A 154 15.06 2.81 -7.26
C GLU A 154 13.69 2.54 -7.88
N ASN A 155 12.78 1.88 -7.16
CA ASN A 155 11.39 1.70 -7.60
C ASN A 155 10.68 3.06 -7.77
N ARG A 156 10.82 3.96 -6.79
CA ARG A 156 10.18 5.28 -6.82
C ARG A 156 10.69 6.11 -8.00
N VAL A 157 12.01 6.17 -8.17
CA VAL A 157 12.63 6.91 -9.27
C VAL A 157 12.21 6.34 -10.63
N ALA A 158 12.17 5.01 -10.75
CA ALA A 158 11.69 4.36 -11.97
C ALA A 158 10.21 4.68 -12.24
N PHE A 159 9.36 4.70 -11.21
CA PHE A 159 7.94 5.08 -11.34
C PHE A 159 7.79 6.50 -11.86
N GLU A 160 8.45 7.47 -11.24
CA GLU A 160 8.37 8.87 -11.66
C GLU A 160 8.83 9.07 -13.11
N ARG A 161 9.89 8.36 -13.51
CA ARG A 161 10.41 8.40 -14.87
C ARG A 161 9.47 7.75 -15.90
N ILE A 162 8.91 6.58 -15.59
CA ILE A 162 8.14 5.77 -16.55
C ILE A 162 6.67 6.22 -16.61
N VAL A 163 6.06 6.51 -15.46
CA VAL A 163 4.67 6.98 -15.36
C VAL A 163 4.58 8.49 -15.55
N GLY A 164 5.69 9.22 -15.39
CA GLY A 164 5.76 10.67 -15.61
C GLY A 164 5.19 11.48 -14.45
N THR A 165 5.09 10.89 -13.25
CA THR A 165 4.51 11.54 -12.08
C THR A 165 4.99 11.00 -10.74
N GLU A 166 5.04 11.89 -9.74
CA GLU A 166 5.10 11.56 -8.31
C GLU A 166 3.74 11.07 -7.79
N PRO A 167 3.70 10.26 -6.70
CA PRO A 167 2.47 9.98 -5.96
C PRO A 167 1.97 11.23 -5.21
N ASP A 168 0.66 11.39 -5.07
CA ASP A 168 0.07 12.49 -4.30
C ASP A 168 0.17 12.25 -2.79
N ILE A 169 0.15 10.98 -2.37
CA ILE A 169 0.21 10.59 -0.96
C ILE A 169 0.88 9.23 -0.75
N VAL A 170 1.52 9.08 0.41
CA VAL A 170 2.01 7.80 0.91
C VAL A 170 1.33 7.47 2.24
N ILE A 171 0.68 6.32 2.30
CA ILE A 171 0.04 5.77 3.48
C ILE A 171 0.95 4.69 4.05
N PHE A 172 1.35 4.83 5.31
CA PHE A 172 2.17 3.85 6.00
C PHE A 172 1.36 3.16 7.09
N PHE A 173 1.16 1.85 6.95
CA PHE A 173 0.56 1.00 7.97
C PHE A 173 1.63 0.59 8.97
N ASP A 174 1.53 1.16 10.17
CA ASP A 174 2.41 0.86 11.28
C ASP A 174 1.80 -0.24 12.14
N CYS A 175 2.54 -1.32 12.29
CA CYS A 175 2.16 -2.48 13.07
C CYS A 175 3.40 -2.93 13.84
N PRO A 176 3.27 -3.17 15.16
CA PRO A 176 4.34 -3.78 15.94
C PRO A 176 4.82 -5.09 15.32
N GLU A 177 6.14 -5.33 15.38
CA GLU A 177 6.78 -6.48 14.76
C GLU A 177 6.29 -7.81 15.33
N ASP A 178 6.10 -7.89 16.64
CA ASP A 178 5.54 -9.06 17.34
C ASP A 178 4.13 -9.42 16.82
N GLU A 179 3.27 -8.42 16.61
CA GLU A 179 1.96 -8.63 16.00
C GLU A 179 2.05 -9.04 14.52
N MET A 180 2.99 -8.47 13.75
CA MET A 180 3.22 -8.87 12.37
C MET A 180 3.67 -10.33 12.28
N VAL A 181 4.67 -10.73 13.07
CA VAL A 181 5.17 -12.11 13.16
C VAL A 181 4.06 -13.07 13.57
N LYS A 182 3.32 -12.75 14.64
CA LYS A 182 2.17 -13.55 15.10
C LYS A 182 1.14 -13.78 13.99
N ARG A 183 0.84 -12.76 13.18
CA ARG A 183 -0.10 -12.85 12.06
C ARG A 183 0.45 -13.67 10.90
N LEU A 184 1.76 -13.61 10.64
CA LEU A 184 2.41 -14.42 9.62
C LEU A 184 2.41 -15.90 10.01
N LEU A 185 2.75 -16.21 11.26
CA LEU A 185 2.71 -17.59 11.79
C LEU A 185 1.29 -18.18 11.80
N GLY A 186 0.26 -17.35 11.98
CA GLY A 186 -1.14 -17.78 11.93
C GLY A 186 -1.71 -17.97 10.52
N ARG A 187 -0.98 -17.61 9.46
CA ARG A 187 -1.41 -17.80 8.08
C ARG A 187 -0.94 -19.17 7.57
N ASN A 188 -1.88 -20.10 7.37
CA ASN A 188 -1.63 -21.40 6.72
C ASN A 188 -1.25 -21.31 5.22
N GLN A 189 -1.01 -20.11 4.69
CA GLN A 189 -0.67 -19.83 3.29
C GLN A 189 0.56 -18.92 3.27
N GLY A 190 1.74 -19.50 3.51
CA GLY A 190 3.00 -18.78 3.35
C GLY A 190 3.15 -18.33 1.89
N ARG A 191 3.37 -17.04 1.67
CA ARG A 191 3.65 -16.53 0.32
C ARG A 191 5.15 -16.59 0.07
N VAL A 192 5.52 -16.95 -1.15
CA VAL A 192 6.93 -17.09 -1.56
C VAL A 192 7.66 -15.74 -1.55
N ASP A 193 6.93 -14.63 -1.64
CA ASP A 193 7.46 -13.26 -1.62
C ASP A 193 7.41 -12.57 -0.24
N ASP A 194 7.00 -13.28 0.81
CA ASP A 194 7.06 -12.80 2.20
C ASP A 194 8.47 -13.07 2.76
N ASN A 195 9.46 -12.26 2.37
CA ASN A 195 10.79 -12.33 2.99
C ASN A 195 10.72 -11.68 4.38
N ILE A 196 10.93 -12.48 5.43
CA ILE A 196 11.13 -12.02 6.81
C ILE A 196 12.60 -11.70 7.05
#